data_AF-A0AAV2ZQ90-F1
#
_entry.id   AF-A0AAV2ZQ90-F1
#
_cell.length_a   1.000
_cell.length_b   1.000
_cell.length_c   1.000
_cell.angle_alpha   90.00
_cell.angle_beta   90.00
_cell.angle_gamma   90.00
#
_symmetry.space_group_name_H-M   'P 1'
#
loop_
_entity.id
_entity.type
_entity.pdbx_description
1 polymer ?
#
loop_
_entity_poly.entity_id
_entity_poly.type
_entity_poly.pdbx_seq_one_letter_code
_entity_poly.pdbx_strand_id
1 'polypeptide(L)'
;MEAEAVPSTSGVSSGSEQPGAAETPGRLLIFNTLVDKFLEGLVDAGSYQRFARCYKKFYKLQPELTRGIYDQFVAQLHSSIKAEIQEIKEEGNLEALLDSLDKMEKEATTETEIPW
;
A
#
# COMPACT_ATOMS: atom_id res chain seq x y z
N MET A 1 26.73 -15.89 -70.69
CA MET A 1 27.26 -16.82 -69.67
C MET A 1 27.23 -16.03 -68.37
N GLU A 2 26.05 -15.98 -67.73
CA GLU A 2 25.59 -16.94 -66.70
C GLU A 2 26.19 -16.57 -65.33
N ALA A 3 25.38 -15.96 -64.46
CA ALA A 3 24.79 -16.53 -63.22
C ALA A 3 25.63 -16.02 -62.02
N GLU A 4 25.15 -15.67 -60.83
CA GLU A 4 23.90 -15.94 -60.09
C GLU A 4 23.79 -14.92 -58.91
N ALA A 5 22.61 -14.88 -58.30
CA ALA A 5 22.17 -14.11 -57.12
C ALA A 5 22.96 -14.47 -55.82
N VAL A 6 22.85 -13.81 -54.66
CA VAL A 6 21.67 -13.49 -53.83
C VAL A 6 22.11 -12.49 -52.71
N PRO A 7 21.30 -11.47 -52.36
CA PRO A 7 21.46 -10.71 -51.11
C PRO A 7 20.78 -11.46 -49.95
N SER A 8 21.53 -11.82 -48.91
CA SER A 8 20.96 -12.43 -47.71
C SER A 8 20.14 -11.42 -46.91
N THR A 9 18.82 -11.51 -47.06
CA THR A 9 17.85 -11.02 -46.08
C THR A 9 17.80 -11.97 -44.89
N SER A 10 18.06 -11.47 -43.69
CA SER A 10 17.58 -12.07 -42.43
C SER A 10 17.94 -11.10 -41.32
N GLY A 11 17.06 -10.62 -40.46
CA GLY A 11 15.64 -10.80 -40.30
C GLY A 11 15.25 -9.82 -39.20
N VAL A 12 14.13 -9.12 -39.40
CA VAL A 12 13.47 -8.37 -38.33
C VAL A 12 13.06 -9.39 -37.28
N SER A 13 13.80 -9.46 -36.17
CA SER A 13 13.31 -10.11 -34.97
C SER A 13 12.66 -9.03 -34.11
N SER A 14 11.39 -8.80 -34.42
CA SER A 14 10.45 -8.14 -33.52
C SER A 14 10.36 -9.00 -32.26
N GLY A 15 11.15 -8.63 -31.24
CA GLY A 15 11.05 -9.16 -29.89
C GLY A 15 9.86 -8.48 -29.22
N SER A 16 8.69 -9.07 -29.44
CA SER A 16 7.45 -8.91 -28.70
C SER A 16 7.62 -8.35 -27.27
N GLU A 17 7.04 -7.17 -27.04
CA GLU A 17 6.64 -6.70 -25.72
C GLU A 17 5.78 -7.79 -25.07
N GLN A 18 6.34 -8.45 -24.05
CA GLN A 18 5.61 -9.44 -23.28
C GLN A 18 4.59 -8.71 -22.39
N PRO A 19 3.28 -9.00 -22.51
CA PRO A 19 2.27 -8.39 -21.67
C PRO A 19 2.21 -9.09 -20.31
N GLY A 20 2.32 -8.30 -19.23
CA GLY A 20 1.63 -8.57 -17.98
C GLY A 20 2.23 -9.63 -17.06
N ALA A 21 3.44 -9.40 -16.55
CA ALA A 21 3.69 -9.80 -15.16
C ALA A 21 2.90 -8.81 -14.30
N ALA A 22 1.82 -9.27 -13.67
CA ALA A 22 1.15 -8.48 -12.64
C ALA A 22 2.20 -8.18 -11.57
N GLU A 23 2.76 -6.98 -11.57
CA GLU A 23 3.74 -6.58 -10.57
C GLU A 23 3.07 -6.72 -9.21
N THR A 24 3.58 -7.65 -8.39
CA THR A 24 3.13 -7.80 -7.02
C THR A 24 3.31 -6.45 -6.33
N PRO A 25 2.27 -5.91 -5.68
CA PRO A 25 2.36 -4.64 -4.97
C PRO A 25 3.54 -4.65 -4.01
N GLY A 26 4.38 -3.62 -4.06
CA GLY A 26 5.53 -3.51 -3.16
C GLY A 26 5.10 -3.59 -1.69
N ARG A 27 5.93 -4.19 -0.84
CA ARG A 27 5.60 -4.42 0.57
C ARG A 27 5.28 -3.12 1.31
N LEU A 28 5.91 -2.01 0.93
CA LEU A 28 5.61 -0.69 1.47
C LEU A 28 4.16 -0.26 1.19
N LEU A 29 3.67 -0.50 -0.04
CA LEU A 29 2.29 -0.21 -0.40
C LEU A 29 1.30 -1.07 0.38
N ILE A 30 1.62 -2.35 0.57
CA ILE A 30 0.82 -3.27 1.40
C ILE A 30 0.77 -2.75 2.84
N PHE A 31 1.92 -2.37 3.40
CA PHE A 31 2.00 -1.81 4.76
C PHE A 31 1.11 -0.57 4.91
N ASN A 32 1.26 0.41 4.01
CA ASN A 32 0.44 1.64 4.05
C ASN A 32 -1.06 1.31 3.95
N THR A 33 -1.42 0.38 3.06
CA THR A 33 -2.82 -0.07 2.91
C THR A 33 -3.35 -0.74 4.16
N LEU A 34 -2.54 -1.57 4.84
CA LEU A 34 -2.92 -2.20 6.10
C LEU A 34 -3.15 -1.19 7.21
N VAL A 35 -2.30 -0.16 7.31
CA VAL A 35 -2.46 0.94 8.27
C VAL A 35 -3.77 1.69 8.00
N ASP A 36 -4.06 2.03 6.75
CA ASP A 36 -5.30 2.70 6.38
C ASP A 36 -6.54 1.84 6.70
N LYS A 37 -6.49 0.53 6.41
CA LYS A 37 -7.57 -0.40 6.72
C LYS A 37 -7.77 -0.61 8.23
N PHE A 38 -6.69 -0.65 8.98
CA PHE A 38 -6.75 -0.70 10.44
C PHE A 38 -7.45 0.55 11.01
N LEU A 39 -7.09 1.74 10.53
CA LEU A 39 -7.68 2.99 10.97
C LEU A 39 -9.16 3.12 10.60
N GLU A 40 -9.55 2.67 9.40
CA GLU A 40 -10.95 2.55 8.99
C GLU A 40 -11.72 1.64 9.97
N GLY A 41 -11.19 0.44 10.24
CA GLY A 41 -11.79 -0.50 11.18
C GLY A 41 -11.89 0.03 12.62
N LEU A 42 -10.91 0.81 13.06
CA LEU A 42 -10.92 1.45 14.37
C LEU A 42 -12.06 2.48 14.48
N VAL A 43 -12.24 3.32 13.46
CA VAL A 43 -13.32 4.32 13.41
C VAL A 43 -14.70 3.65 13.33
N ASP A 44 -14.83 2.59 12.55
CA ASP A 44 -16.07 1.82 12.44
C ASP A 44 -16.47 1.15 13.76
N ALA A 45 -15.50 0.54 14.45
CA ALA A 45 -15.72 -0.05 15.78
C ALA A 45 -16.15 1.02 16.79
N GLY A 46 -15.58 2.22 16.68
CA GLY A 46 -15.91 3.41 17.47
C GLY A 46 -16.93 4.33 16.81
N SER A 47 -17.86 3.82 16.00
CA SER A 47 -18.77 4.67 15.21
C SER A 47 -19.53 5.71 16.04
N TYR A 48 -19.90 6.84 15.42
CA TYR A 48 -20.63 7.92 16.08
C TYR A 48 -21.86 7.43 16.84
N GLN A 49 -22.61 6.46 16.29
CA GLN A 49 -23.78 5.90 16.97
C GLN A 49 -23.42 5.22 18.29
N ARG A 50 -22.32 4.46 18.32
CA ARG A 50 -21.83 3.81 19.55
C ARG A 50 -21.36 4.86 20.55
N PHE A 51 -20.62 5.86 20.09
CA PHE A 51 -20.18 7.00 20.91
C PHE A 51 -21.37 7.75 21.54
N ALA A 52 -22.32 8.22 20.73
CA ALA A 52 -23.50 8.95 21.20
C ALA A 52 -24.37 8.11 22.15
N ARG A 53 -24.42 6.78 21.96
CA ARG A 53 -25.11 5.85 22.86
C ARG A 53 -24.46 5.76 24.24
N CYS A 54 -23.15 5.96 24.37
CA CYS A 54 -22.48 6.06 25.66
C CYS A 54 -22.79 7.40 26.36
N TYR A 55 -23.01 8.47 25.59
CA TYR A 55 -23.27 9.81 26.09
C TYR A 55 -24.73 10.26 25.90
N LYS A 56 -25.70 9.35 26.03
CA LYS A 56 -27.13 9.59 25.73
C LYS A 56 -27.72 10.87 26.31
N LYS A 57 -27.43 11.18 27.58
CA LYS A 57 -27.99 12.35 28.25
C LYS A 57 -27.50 13.65 27.61
N PHE A 58 -26.22 13.70 27.28
CA PHE A 58 -25.58 14.85 26.65
C PHE A 58 -26.01 14.97 25.18
N TYR A 59 -26.03 13.86 24.44
CA TYR A 59 -26.54 13.82 23.07
C TYR A 59 -27.97 14.36 22.93
N LYS A 60 -28.86 14.02 23.87
CA LYS A 60 -30.25 14.53 23.87
C LYS A 60 -30.33 16.04 24.09
N LEU A 61 -29.36 16.62 24.81
CA LEU A 61 -29.36 18.04 25.13
C LEU A 61 -28.69 18.86 24.03
N GLN A 62 -27.57 18.36 23.50
CA GLN A 62 -26.72 19.05 22.51
C GLN A 62 -26.16 18.05 21.49
N PRO A 63 -26.98 17.63 20.50
CA PRO A 63 -26.56 16.64 19.50
C PRO A 63 -25.46 17.17 18.58
N GLU A 64 -25.50 18.45 18.21
CA GLU A 64 -24.51 19.10 17.35
C GLU A 64 -23.15 19.17 18.04
N LEU A 65 -23.11 19.57 19.31
CA LEU A 65 -21.86 19.60 20.07
C LEU A 65 -21.31 18.20 20.31
N THR A 66 -22.18 17.23 20.60
CA THR A 66 -21.77 15.81 20.70
C THR A 66 -21.13 15.32 19.41
N ARG A 67 -21.69 15.72 18.26
CA ARG A 67 -21.12 15.38 16.95
C ARG A 67 -19.77 16.07 16.72
N GLY A 68 -19.67 17.37 17.01
CA GLY A 68 -18.42 18.12 16.89
C GLY A 68 -17.29 17.53 17.73
N ILE A 69 -17.57 17.14 18.98
CA ILE A 69 -16.60 16.46 19.85
C ILE A 69 -16.15 15.14 19.24
N TYR A 70 -17.08 14.33 18.73
CA TYR A 70 -16.76 13.05 18.11
C TYR A 70 -15.87 13.23 16.87
N ASP A 71 -16.25 14.14 15.97
CA ASP A 71 -15.50 14.37 14.73
C ASP A 71 -14.09 14.90 15.05
N GLN A 72 -13.95 15.80 16.03
CA GLN A 72 -12.65 16.27 16.51
C GLN A 72 -11.81 15.15 17.12
N PHE A 73 -12.42 14.32 17.99
CA PHE A 73 -11.75 13.19 18.61
C PHE A 73 -11.21 12.21 17.58
N VAL A 74 -12.04 11.81 16.60
CA VAL A 74 -11.63 10.88 15.54
C VAL A 74 -10.53 11.48 14.67
N ALA A 75 -10.66 12.76 14.26
CA ALA A 75 -9.64 13.41 13.45
C ALA A 75 -8.29 13.49 14.18
N GLN A 76 -8.30 13.86 15.47
CA GLN A 76 -7.09 13.92 16.27
C GLN A 76 -6.48 12.53 16.47
N LEU A 77 -7.28 11.52 16.87
CA LEU A 77 -6.81 10.15 17.05
C LEU A 77 -6.19 9.59 15.77
N HIS A 78 -6.88 9.74 14.64
CA HIS A 78 -6.41 9.29 13.34
C HIS A 78 -5.09 9.97 12.94
N SER A 79 -5.02 11.29 13.11
CA SER A 79 -3.80 12.05 12.80
C SER A 79 -2.63 11.67 13.71
N SER A 80 -2.87 11.49 15.00
CA SER A 80 -1.83 11.12 15.97
C SER A 80 -1.27 9.73 15.67
N ILE A 81 -2.12 8.74 15.39
CA ILE A 81 -1.64 7.39 15.04
C ILE A 81 -0.84 7.41 13.75
N LYS A 82 -1.30 8.13 12.70
CA LYS A 82 -0.54 8.24 11.45
C LYS A 82 0.81 8.92 11.64
N ALA A 83 0.86 9.98 12.45
CA ALA A 83 2.11 10.67 12.76
C ALA A 83 3.09 9.75 13.48
N GLU A 84 2.64 9.04 14.51
CA GLU A 84 3.47 8.09 15.27
C GLU A 84 4.01 6.97 14.37
N ILE A 85 3.18 6.38 13.51
CA ILE A 85 3.61 5.35 12.57
C ILE A 85 4.66 5.91 11.60
N GLN A 86 4.46 7.14 11.13
CA GLN A 86 5.41 7.78 10.21
C GLN A 86 6.76 8.05 10.89
N GLU A 87 6.75 8.51 12.14
CA GLU A 87 7.97 8.67 12.94
C GLU A 87 8.72 7.34 13.08
N ILE A 88 8.03 6.26 13.47
CA ILE A 88 8.63 4.92 13.59
C ILE A 88 9.18 4.43 12.24
N LYS A 89 8.49 4.70 11.13
CA LYS A 89 8.97 4.35 9.77
C LYS A 89 10.27 5.07 9.44
N GLU A 90 10.35 6.36 9.76
CA GLU A 90 11.51 7.21 9.50
C GLU A 90 12.70 6.80 10.37
N GLU A 91 12.49 6.64 11.68
CA GLU A 91 13.50 6.16 12.63
C GLU A 91 14.08 4.80 12.22
N GLY A 92 13.22 3.89 11.79
CA GLY A 92 13.61 2.56 11.34
C GLY A 92 14.11 2.47 9.90
N ASN A 93 14.09 3.58 9.14
CA ASN A 93 14.34 3.59 7.69
C ASN A 93 13.58 2.47 6.95
N LEU A 94 12.33 2.24 7.35
CA LEU A 94 11.57 1.05 6.98
C LEU A 94 11.31 0.98 5.47
N GLU A 95 11.13 2.13 4.80
CA GLU A 95 10.87 2.19 3.37
C GLU A 95 12.02 1.59 2.57
N ALA A 96 13.26 2.02 2.83
CA ALA A 96 14.44 1.48 2.17
C ALA A 96 14.67 -0.01 2.47
N LEU A 97 14.35 -0.47 3.70
CA LEU A 97 14.47 -1.88 4.06
C LEU A 97 13.46 -2.76 3.31
N LEU A 98 12.20 -2.31 3.19
CA LEU A 98 11.17 -3.02 2.44
C LEU A 98 11.46 -3.02 0.94
N ASP A 99 11.92 -1.91 0.38
CA ASP A 99 12.32 -1.83 -1.03
C ASP A 99 13.51 -2.74 -1.34
N SER A 100 14.49 -2.80 -0.43
CA SER A 100 15.63 -3.73 -0.52
C SER A 100 15.17 -5.19 -0.48
N LEU A 101 14.21 -5.51 0.39
CA LEU A 101 13.64 -6.86 0.47
C LEU A 101 12.86 -7.24 -0.79
N ASP A 102 12.07 -6.32 -1.34
CA ASP A 102 11.36 -6.50 -2.62
C ASP A 102 12.35 -6.76 -3.77
N LYS A 103 13.51 -6.08 -3.75
CA LYS A 103 14.58 -6.31 -4.72
C LYS A 103 15.21 -7.70 -4.56
N MET A 104 15.58 -8.11 -3.34
CA MET A 104 16.17 -9.43 -3.09
C MET A 104 15.24 -10.58 -3.49
N GLU A 105 13.93 -10.45 -3.25
CA GLU A 105 12.95 -11.45 -3.67
C GLU A 105 12.86 -11.55 -5.20
N LYS A 106 12.88 -10.41 -5.91
CA LYS A 106 12.90 -10.39 -7.38
C LYS A 106 14.16 -11.07 -7.92
N GLU A 107 15.32 -10.76 -7.34
CA GLU A 107 16.60 -11.38 -7.73
C GLU A 107 16.61 -12.90 -7.47
N ALA A 108 16.16 -13.34 -6.28
CA ALA A 108 16.08 -14.76 -5.96
C ALA A 108 15.08 -15.53 -6.86
N THR A 109 13.99 -14.89 -7.30
CA THR A 109 13.03 -15.53 -8.23
C THR A 109 13.61 -15.67 -9.64
N THR A 110 14.61 -14.88 -10.01
CA THR A 110 15.36 -15.06 -11.26
C THR A 110 16.43 -16.14 -11.19
N GLU A 111 16.84 -16.52 -9.97
CA GLU A 111 17.86 -17.52 -9.72
C GLU A 111 17.17 -18.88 -9.53
N THR A 112 17.22 -19.74 -10.55
CA THR A 112 16.54 -21.05 -10.59
C THR A 112 17.03 -22.09 -9.57
N GLU A 113 17.98 -21.74 -8.70
CA GLU A 113 18.47 -22.62 -7.65
C GLU A 113 17.66 -22.43 -6.36
N ILE A 114 17.15 -23.53 -5.83
CA ILE A 114 16.44 -23.55 -4.54
C ILE A 114 17.45 -23.17 -3.45
N PRO A 115 17.21 -22.11 -2.65
CA PRO A 115 18.11 -21.77 -1.57
C PRO A 115 18.05 -22.83 -0.46
N TRP A 116 19.21 -23.19 0.08
CA TRP A 116 19.40 -24.19 1.14
C TRP A 116 18.77 -23.80 2.49
#